data_AF-A0A5M8QAR4-F1
#
_entry.id   AF-A0A5M8QAR4-F1
#
_cell.length_a   1.000
_cell.length_b   1.000
_cell.length_c   1.000
_cell.angle_alpha   90.00
_cell.angle_beta   90.00
_cell.angle_gamma   90.00
#
_symmetry.space_group_name_H-M   'P 1'
#
loop_
_entity.id
_entity.type
_entity.pdbx_description
1 polymer ?
#
loop_
_entity_poly.entity_id
_entity_poly.type
_entity_poly.pdbx_seq_one_letter_code
_entity_poly.pdbx_strand_id
1 'polypeptide(L)'
;MRRIVLTLALSGALALAAGALQPAPATATSPSTGDGGLMIVVDSSGSMAEPTTDGTSRMDAAQSALGVVIGELPDPNRVGLRVFGATELGSAASCSDSQLLVPIGTDNRDALRASVDALSPAGETPIGHALQQAGADLGDDGQRAILLVSDGIANCEPDPCVVAAELTANDIAMRIDVIGFDVDDAAREQLQCVADRGRGDYLDVSEASSLQHALERLSTRAFRPFDVVGEPIDGVAEAEGAPALVPGTQYVDELGGDVASLHYLVERTRPGSVIHVGLAGRLPHEGSLEVDASLSTLAGEPCDTTDIIALGDDRFSVFTGRLSAAEGSPQHPCATAEQLLLRLEVVTPPDSPVPFELRIAEHAWPSDAAQLPPPIDAERGWELSIPADGAAGAAVGGSSLNDAPLVEPGSYTTEMLPSEFQFFRVQADWGQSVRVHASLDPALPAPANAWGILQVLDPVGADVAALLATTADGTRWSQAMPEAGDAVAATTAPVRFDANPGLVRRAVLSGEHIVAVGFGADAGTTPSRLIVTIEVVGESQGAPDLSGTAPPPTDGEQAAGEAVQPGQTAVPWALIGVLVAIGAVLIAIIALVVWLWQRRSRRSFDV
;
A
#
# COMPACT_ATOMS: atom_id res chain seq x y z
N MET A 1 -57.42 -2.74 74.82
CA MET A 1 -56.64 -4.00 74.78
C MET A 1 -55.82 -3.95 73.49
N ARG A 2 -54.49 -3.83 73.52
CA ARG A 2 -53.47 -4.86 73.82
C ARG A 2 -53.30 -5.89 72.68
N ARG A 3 -52.36 -5.62 71.76
CA ARG A 3 -51.53 -6.49 70.86
C ARG A 3 -51.21 -5.73 69.54
N ILE A 4 -49.94 -5.47 69.17
CA ILE A 4 -48.91 -6.35 68.52
C ILE A 4 -49.22 -6.48 67.00
N VAL A 5 -48.35 -6.28 65.98
CA VAL A 5 -46.87 -6.07 65.78
C VAL A 5 -46.64 -5.71 64.27
N LEU A 6 -45.58 -5.10 63.66
CA LEU A 6 -44.22 -4.53 63.94
C LEU A 6 -43.97 -3.31 62.97
N THR A 7 -42.99 -2.40 63.17
CA THR A 7 -41.73 -2.13 62.38
C THR A 7 -41.67 -2.56 60.89
N LEU A 8 -40.92 -1.98 59.94
CA LEU A 8 -39.97 -0.81 59.81
C LEU A 8 -39.91 -0.48 58.26
N ALA A 9 -39.19 0.47 57.65
CA ALA A 9 -38.25 1.56 58.00
C ALA A 9 -38.49 2.73 57.00
N LEU A 10 -38.25 4.02 57.29
CA LEU A 10 -36.99 4.80 57.33
C LEU A 10 -36.09 4.75 56.08
N SER A 11 -36.34 5.65 55.12
CA SER A 11 -35.42 6.02 54.02
C SER A 11 -34.92 7.46 54.24
N GLY A 12 -33.60 7.66 54.18
CA GLY A 12 -32.93 8.94 54.43
C GLY A 12 -32.42 9.62 53.15
N ALA A 13 -32.38 10.96 53.19
CA ALA A 13 -32.04 11.85 52.10
C ALA A 13 -30.76 11.55 51.30
N LEU A 14 -30.79 11.84 50.00
CA LEU A 14 -29.92 12.88 49.43
C LEU A 14 -30.56 13.53 48.19
N ALA A 15 -30.32 14.83 48.01
CA ALA A 15 -30.67 15.55 46.78
C ALA A 15 -29.38 16.11 46.19
N LEU A 16 -29.13 15.83 44.90
CA LEU A 16 -27.92 16.22 44.17
C LEU A 16 -28.29 16.76 42.78
N ALA A 17 -27.41 17.60 42.23
CA ALA A 17 -27.73 18.42 41.07
C ALA A 17 -27.66 17.62 39.75
N ALA A 18 -28.70 17.78 38.92
CA ALA A 18 -28.66 17.41 37.51
C ALA A 18 -27.92 18.50 36.71
N GLY A 19 -26.58 18.52 36.81
CA GLY A 19 -25.74 19.28 35.90
C GLY A 19 -25.64 18.54 34.56
N ALA A 20 -25.80 19.26 33.44
CA ALA A 20 -25.64 18.67 32.12
C ALA A 20 -24.16 18.38 31.84
N LEU A 21 -23.78 17.10 31.74
CA LEU A 21 -22.53 16.72 31.08
C LEU A 21 -22.78 16.76 29.58
N GLN A 22 -22.23 17.75 28.91
CA GLN A 22 -21.90 17.62 27.49
C GLN A 22 -20.65 16.72 27.40
N PRO A 23 -20.59 15.75 26.47
CA PRO A 23 -19.31 15.13 26.16
C PRO A 23 -18.37 16.22 25.64
N ALA A 24 -17.13 16.25 26.15
CA ALA A 24 -16.09 17.05 25.51
C ALA A 24 -15.81 16.47 24.12
N PRO A 25 -15.50 17.29 23.10
CA PRO A 25 -15.02 16.77 21.83
C PRO A 25 -13.74 15.97 22.09
N ALA A 26 -13.70 14.73 21.61
CA ALA A 26 -12.48 13.95 21.65
C ALA A 26 -11.47 14.60 20.70
N THR A 27 -10.45 15.25 21.24
CA THR A 27 -9.27 15.62 20.46
C THR A 27 -8.60 14.33 20.02
N ALA A 28 -8.71 14.00 18.73
CA ALA A 28 -7.94 12.92 18.13
C ALA A 28 -6.46 13.14 18.46
N THR A 29 -5.85 12.19 19.17
CA THR A 29 -4.41 12.20 19.40
C THR A 29 -3.79 11.63 18.14
N SER A 30 -3.18 12.49 17.32
CA SER A 30 -2.45 12.03 16.13
C SER A 30 -1.42 10.97 16.52
N PRO A 31 -1.18 9.95 15.67
CA PRO A 31 -0.09 8.99 15.90
C PRO A 31 1.25 9.72 16.01
N SER A 32 2.18 9.16 16.78
CA SER A 32 3.44 9.80 17.13
C SER A 32 4.41 9.84 15.95
N THR A 33 4.46 10.98 15.25
CA THR A 33 5.42 11.31 14.18
C THR A 33 6.83 11.56 14.75
N GLY A 34 7.39 10.58 15.48
CA GLY A 34 8.47 10.80 16.45
C GLY A 34 9.84 10.17 16.17
N ASP A 35 9.88 8.91 15.71
CA ASP A 35 11.14 8.14 15.70
C ASP A 35 11.89 8.15 14.34
N GLY A 36 11.27 8.67 13.28
CA GLY A 36 11.87 8.73 11.94
C GLY A 36 13.05 9.72 11.83
N GLY A 37 14.14 9.29 11.18
CA GLY A 37 15.33 10.10 10.90
C GLY A 37 15.62 10.26 9.40
N LEU A 38 15.87 11.50 8.97
CA LEU A 38 16.24 11.85 7.59
C LEU A 38 17.68 12.38 7.52
N MET A 39 18.54 11.74 6.74
CA MET A 39 19.85 12.27 6.34
C MET A 39 19.78 12.84 4.92
N ILE A 40 19.91 14.16 4.79
CA ILE A 40 20.08 14.78 3.48
C ILE A 40 21.56 14.65 3.08
N VAL A 41 21.83 14.12 1.89
CA VAL A 41 23.18 13.88 1.36
C VAL A 41 23.33 14.66 0.05
N VAL A 42 24.14 15.72 0.09
CA VAL A 42 24.26 16.68 -1.02
C VAL A 42 25.61 16.51 -1.74
N ASP A 43 25.54 16.45 -3.07
CA ASP A 43 26.70 16.52 -3.95
C ASP A 43 27.29 17.95 -3.96
N SER A 44 28.60 18.04 -3.78
CA SER A 44 29.38 19.28 -3.90
C SER A 44 30.66 19.05 -4.73
N SER A 45 30.62 18.06 -5.63
CA SER A 45 31.66 17.80 -6.62
C SER A 45 31.77 18.94 -7.66
N GLY A 46 32.80 18.90 -8.50
CA GLY A 46 33.12 19.99 -9.43
C GLY A 46 32.04 20.31 -10.48
N SER A 47 31.16 19.35 -10.83
CA SER A 47 30.06 19.52 -11.77
C SER A 47 28.97 20.48 -11.25
N MET A 48 28.76 20.54 -9.93
CA MET A 48 27.76 21.42 -9.31
C MET A 48 28.04 22.94 -9.49
N ALA A 49 29.21 23.32 -10.05
CA ALA A 49 29.51 24.69 -10.48
C ALA A 49 29.03 25.03 -11.90
N GLU A 50 28.56 24.05 -12.69
CA GLU A 50 28.04 24.28 -14.02
C GLU A 50 26.67 24.99 -13.98
N PRO A 51 26.34 25.77 -15.03
CA PRO A 51 25.07 26.48 -15.11
C PRO A 51 23.92 25.56 -15.52
N THR A 52 22.78 25.71 -14.86
CA THR A 52 21.49 25.12 -15.23
C THR A 52 20.92 25.72 -16.52
N THR A 53 19.82 25.14 -17.02
CA THR A 53 19.05 25.64 -18.18
C THR A 53 18.63 27.12 -18.03
N ASP A 54 18.30 27.58 -16.82
CA ASP A 54 17.93 28.96 -16.50
C ASP A 54 19.13 29.86 -16.13
N GLY A 55 20.33 29.30 -15.96
CA GLY A 55 21.61 30.04 -15.92
C GLY A 55 22.11 30.43 -14.52
N THR A 56 21.52 29.90 -13.45
CA THR A 56 22.13 29.83 -12.11
C THR A 56 23.12 28.65 -12.06
N SER A 57 24.01 28.53 -11.07
CA SER A 57 24.75 27.25 -10.92
C SER A 57 23.85 26.18 -10.30
N ARG A 58 24.14 24.90 -10.57
CA ARG A 58 23.42 23.78 -9.91
C ARG A 58 23.53 23.88 -8.38
N MET A 59 24.66 24.32 -7.83
CA MET A 59 24.77 24.58 -6.39
C MET A 59 23.86 25.73 -5.92
N ASP A 60 23.81 26.89 -6.60
CA ASP A 60 22.92 28.00 -6.21
C ASP A 60 21.45 27.54 -6.16
N ALA A 61 21.04 26.72 -7.13
CA ALA A 61 19.71 26.14 -7.22
C ALA A 61 19.43 25.14 -6.09
N ALA A 62 20.37 24.22 -5.82
CA ALA A 62 20.26 23.26 -4.73
C ALA A 62 20.23 23.93 -3.35
N GLN A 63 21.07 24.95 -3.13
CA GLN A 63 21.07 25.76 -1.90
C GLN A 63 19.74 26.47 -1.70
N SER A 64 19.22 27.12 -2.74
CA SER A 64 17.94 27.83 -2.70
C SER A 64 16.79 26.87 -2.37
N ALA A 65 16.74 25.73 -3.04
CA ALA A 65 15.70 24.73 -2.87
C ALA A 65 15.74 24.07 -1.48
N LEU A 66 16.91 23.60 -1.05
CA LEU A 66 17.11 23.05 0.30
C LEU A 66 16.80 24.09 1.40
N GLY A 67 17.16 25.35 1.20
CA GLY A 67 16.89 26.44 2.16
C GLY A 67 15.40 26.70 2.40
N VAL A 68 14.55 26.49 1.39
CA VAL A 68 13.08 26.50 1.53
C VAL A 68 12.60 25.26 2.29
N VAL A 69 12.95 24.05 1.81
CA VAL A 69 12.49 22.79 2.40
C VAL A 69 12.88 22.67 3.88
N ILE A 70 14.14 22.97 4.21
CA ILE A 70 14.64 23.01 5.60
C ILE A 70 13.83 24.00 6.44
N GLY A 71 13.29 25.05 5.84
CA GLY A 71 12.41 26.01 6.52
C GLY A 71 11.05 25.46 6.92
N GLU A 72 10.46 24.61 6.07
CA GLU A 72 9.10 24.09 6.20
C GLU A 72 9.02 22.72 6.92
N LEU A 73 10.15 22.01 7.05
CA LEU A 73 10.29 20.82 7.90
C LEU A 73 9.63 21.03 9.29
N PRO A 74 8.70 20.18 9.72
CA PRO A 74 8.12 20.24 11.07
C PRO A 74 9.17 20.12 12.18
N ASP A 75 8.97 20.85 13.28
CA ASP A 75 9.87 20.91 14.44
C ASP A 75 10.26 19.55 15.07
N PRO A 76 9.40 18.51 15.18
CA PRO A 76 9.79 17.22 15.78
C PRO A 76 10.63 16.31 14.87
N ASN A 77 10.83 16.66 13.61
CA ASN A 77 11.49 15.77 12.66
C ASN A 77 13.01 15.72 12.92
N ARG A 78 13.56 14.51 13.07
CA ARG A 78 15.02 14.31 13.24
C ARG A 78 15.70 14.40 11.88
N VAL A 79 16.44 15.48 11.62
CA VAL A 79 17.10 15.70 10.31
C VAL A 79 18.59 15.94 10.48
N GLY A 80 19.39 15.56 9.49
CA GLY A 80 20.83 15.79 9.41
C GLY A 80 21.26 16.15 7.99
N LEU A 81 22.51 16.60 7.85
CA LEU A 81 23.10 17.00 6.58
C LEU A 81 24.53 16.48 6.44
N ARG A 82 24.75 15.65 5.42
CA ARG A 82 26.07 15.32 4.88
C ARG A 82 26.29 16.00 3.53
N VAL A 83 27.56 16.25 3.24
CA VAL A 83 28.03 16.61 1.89
C VAL A 83 29.07 15.58 1.42
N PHE A 84 29.26 15.45 0.11
CA PHE A 84 30.43 14.78 -0.45
C PHE A 84 31.10 15.62 -1.55
N GLY A 85 32.39 15.35 -1.82
CA GLY A 85 33.17 16.08 -2.82
C GLY A 85 33.48 17.54 -2.47
N ALA A 86 33.30 17.99 -1.23
CA ALA A 86 33.36 19.40 -0.87
C ALA A 86 34.79 19.98 -0.71
N THR A 87 35.84 19.16 -0.70
CA THR A 87 37.21 19.59 -0.32
C THR A 87 38.37 18.95 -1.08
N GLU A 88 38.27 17.70 -1.54
CA GLU A 88 39.38 16.94 -2.14
C GLU A 88 39.12 16.64 -3.63
N LEU A 89 39.99 17.15 -4.52
CA LEU A 89 39.94 16.91 -5.97
C LEU A 89 41.21 16.20 -6.47
N GLY A 90 41.08 15.21 -7.36
CA GLY A 90 42.21 14.51 -7.99
C GLY A 90 43.15 13.79 -7.01
N SER A 91 42.66 13.48 -5.81
CA SER A 91 43.41 12.97 -4.67
C SER A 91 42.96 11.55 -4.31
N ALA A 92 43.84 10.73 -3.73
CA ALA A 92 43.42 9.42 -3.21
C ALA A 92 42.46 9.54 -2.01
N ALA A 93 42.37 10.72 -1.37
CA ALA A 93 41.39 11.01 -0.34
C ALA A 93 40.05 11.51 -0.91
N SER A 94 39.99 11.92 -2.19
CA SER A 94 38.73 12.34 -2.84
C SER A 94 37.66 11.27 -2.82
N CYS A 95 38.04 10.00 -3.02
CA CYS A 95 37.11 8.86 -2.91
C CYS A 95 36.63 8.56 -1.47
N SER A 96 37.10 9.34 -0.49
CA SER A 96 36.65 9.32 0.91
C SER A 96 36.15 10.69 1.40
N ASP A 97 35.95 11.66 0.50
CA ASP A 97 35.45 12.99 0.86
C ASP A 97 33.93 12.96 1.06
N SER A 98 33.51 12.57 2.27
CA SER A 98 32.16 12.79 2.76
C SER A 98 32.18 13.29 4.20
N GLN A 99 31.43 14.35 4.48
CA GLN A 99 31.52 15.12 5.71
C GLN A 99 30.13 15.30 6.33
N LEU A 100 29.98 14.95 7.61
CA LEU A 100 28.80 15.28 8.40
C LEU A 100 28.88 16.75 8.84
N LEU A 101 28.06 17.60 8.22
CA LEU A 101 27.98 19.02 8.54
C LEU A 101 27.07 19.26 9.75
N VAL A 102 25.94 18.54 9.79
CA VAL A 102 24.96 18.62 10.88
C VAL A 102 24.48 17.21 11.26
N PRO A 103 24.75 16.72 12.48
CA PRO A 103 24.22 15.46 12.98
C PRO A 103 22.70 15.39 13.03
N ILE A 104 22.14 14.18 12.88
CA ILE A 104 20.71 13.88 13.03
C ILE A 104 20.19 14.41 14.38
N GLY A 105 19.17 15.26 14.34
CA GLY A 105 18.51 15.75 15.55
C GLY A 105 17.28 16.62 15.25
N THR A 106 16.52 16.91 16.30
CA THR A 106 15.55 18.03 16.30
C THR A 106 16.28 19.34 16.58
N ASP A 107 15.59 20.47 16.46
CA ASP A 107 16.07 21.81 16.87
C ASP A 107 17.35 22.33 16.17
N ASN A 108 17.80 21.69 15.08
CA ASN A 108 19.04 22.02 14.37
C ASN A 108 18.84 22.83 13.06
N ARG A 109 17.61 23.29 12.77
CA ARG A 109 17.22 23.94 11.50
C ARG A 109 18.13 25.09 11.06
N ASP A 110 18.55 25.95 11.98
CA ASP A 110 19.42 27.09 11.65
C ASP A 110 20.89 26.67 11.37
N ALA A 111 21.33 25.53 11.91
CA ALA A 111 22.60 24.92 11.53
C ALA A 111 22.50 24.26 10.14
N LEU A 112 21.41 23.56 9.85
CA LEU A 112 21.14 22.98 8.51
C LEU A 112 21.20 24.07 7.43
N ARG A 113 20.49 25.19 7.61
CA ARG A 113 20.56 26.35 6.69
C ARG A 113 21.97 26.90 6.56
N ALA A 114 22.64 27.23 7.67
CA ALA A 114 23.97 27.83 7.64
C ALA A 114 25.05 26.92 7.04
N SER A 115 24.86 25.59 7.08
CA SER A 115 25.69 24.63 6.38
C SER A 115 25.38 24.54 4.89
N VAL A 116 24.10 24.58 4.48
CA VAL A 116 23.69 24.65 3.07
C VAL A 116 24.20 25.95 2.42
N ASP A 117 23.98 27.10 3.03
CA ASP A 117 24.44 28.43 2.57
C ASP A 117 25.99 28.52 2.41
N ALA A 118 26.74 27.58 3.00
CA ALA A 118 28.19 27.53 2.99
C ALA A 118 28.80 26.47 2.04
N LEU A 119 27.97 25.69 1.33
CA LEU A 119 28.44 24.72 0.33
C LEU A 119 29.17 25.39 -0.85
N SER A 120 30.12 24.67 -1.45
CA SER A 120 30.92 25.16 -2.57
C SER A 120 31.44 24.00 -3.42
N PRO A 121 31.16 23.95 -4.74
CA PRO A 121 31.63 22.89 -5.63
C PRO A 121 33.16 22.79 -5.68
N ALA A 122 33.72 21.57 -5.52
CA ALA A 122 35.17 21.41 -5.43
C ALA A 122 35.77 20.10 -5.98
N GLY A 123 35.18 18.94 -5.66
CA GLY A 123 35.88 17.65 -5.68
C GLY A 123 35.31 16.58 -6.61
N GLU A 124 35.60 15.32 -6.29
CA GLU A 124 35.09 14.11 -6.98
C GLU A 124 33.73 13.66 -6.38
N THR A 125 33.16 12.57 -6.91
CA THR A 125 31.75 12.16 -6.69
C THR A 125 31.64 10.78 -5.98
N PRO A 126 32.06 10.63 -4.70
CA PRO A 126 32.10 9.33 -4.00
C PRO A 126 30.75 8.90 -3.38
N ILE A 127 29.71 8.76 -4.22
CA ILE A 127 28.33 8.47 -3.77
C ILE A 127 28.27 7.23 -2.86
N GLY A 128 28.90 6.11 -3.25
CA GLY A 128 28.86 4.88 -2.46
C GLY A 128 29.46 5.04 -1.06
N HIS A 129 30.57 5.79 -0.91
CA HIS A 129 31.11 6.09 0.41
C HIS A 129 30.22 7.04 1.22
N ALA A 130 29.62 8.04 0.56
CA ALA A 130 28.70 8.98 1.21
C ALA A 130 27.45 8.27 1.76
N LEU A 131 26.88 7.32 1.01
CA LEU A 131 25.75 6.49 1.44
C LEU A 131 26.12 5.60 2.64
N GLN A 132 27.26 4.90 2.62
CA GLN A 132 27.74 4.09 3.75
C GLN A 132 27.85 4.91 5.04
N GLN A 133 28.37 6.14 4.94
CA GLN A 133 28.50 7.02 6.11
C GLN A 133 27.16 7.63 6.55
N ALA A 134 26.25 7.94 5.63
CA ALA A 134 24.91 8.42 5.93
C ALA A 134 24.06 7.38 6.68
N GLY A 135 24.13 6.11 6.29
CA GLY A 135 23.49 5.00 7.02
C GLY A 135 24.05 4.85 8.44
N ALA A 136 25.37 4.95 8.61
CA ALA A 136 26.01 4.88 9.92
C ALA A 136 25.64 6.05 10.85
N ASP A 137 25.41 7.25 10.31
CA ASP A 137 24.99 8.43 11.09
C ASP A 137 23.51 8.40 11.51
N LEU A 138 22.66 7.66 10.80
CA LEU A 138 21.24 7.47 11.14
C LEU A 138 21.05 6.60 12.40
N GLY A 139 22.00 5.70 12.67
CA GLY A 139 21.89 4.68 13.72
C GLY A 139 21.04 3.49 13.27
N ASP A 140 20.65 2.61 14.20
CA ASP A 140 19.92 1.36 13.94
C ASP A 140 18.48 1.31 14.45
N ASP A 141 17.96 2.42 14.97
CA ASP A 141 16.63 2.51 15.57
C ASP A 141 15.68 3.42 14.75
N GLY A 142 14.46 2.93 14.49
CA GLY A 142 13.36 3.69 13.88
C GLY A 142 13.33 3.68 12.35
N GLN A 143 12.44 4.48 11.76
CA GLN A 143 12.35 4.68 10.30
C GLN A 143 13.56 5.50 9.83
N ARG A 144 14.28 5.03 8.80
CA ARG A 144 15.56 5.60 8.35
C ARG A 144 15.50 6.00 6.88
N ALA A 145 15.66 7.29 6.60
CA ALA A 145 15.66 7.82 5.23
C ALA A 145 16.99 8.52 4.91
N ILE A 146 17.56 8.22 3.75
CA ILE A 146 18.52 9.06 3.05
C ILE A 146 17.78 9.80 1.93
N LEU A 147 18.08 11.09 1.74
CA LEU A 147 17.70 11.84 0.54
C LEU A 147 18.97 12.33 -0.15
N LEU A 148 19.35 11.64 -1.23
CA LEU A 148 20.51 11.95 -2.06
C LEU A 148 20.13 13.00 -3.13
N VAL A 149 20.98 14.01 -3.31
CA VAL A 149 20.89 14.99 -4.40
C VAL A 149 22.22 15.02 -5.12
N SER A 150 22.25 14.70 -6.42
CA SER A 150 23.48 14.66 -7.24
C SER A 150 23.25 15.08 -8.69
N ASP A 151 24.27 15.65 -9.31
CA ASP A 151 24.28 16.03 -10.73
C ASP A 151 25.19 15.13 -11.59
N GLY A 152 25.77 14.08 -11.00
CA GLY A 152 26.84 13.31 -11.63
C GLY A 152 26.79 11.81 -11.37
N ILE A 153 27.55 11.07 -12.20
CA ILE A 153 27.82 9.65 -12.02
C ILE A 153 28.93 9.44 -10.98
N ALA A 154 28.80 8.43 -10.12
CA ALA A 154 29.82 8.09 -9.15
C ALA A 154 31.13 7.67 -9.86
N ASN A 155 32.21 8.38 -9.54
CA ASN A 155 33.53 8.21 -10.18
C ASN A 155 34.58 7.54 -9.26
N CYS A 156 34.13 7.00 -8.13
CA CYS A 156 34.92 6.37 -7.07
C CYS A 156 34.25 5.07 -6.59
N GLU A 157 35.05 4.12 -6.09
CA GLU A 157 34.53 2.95 -5.35
C GLU A 157 34.20 3.33 -3.87
N PRO A 158 33.29 2.60 -3.20
CA PRO A 158 32.50 1.45 -3.68
C PRO A 158 31.36 1.86 -4.64
N ASP A 159 30.86 0.87 -5.40
CA ASP A 159 29.69 1.05 -6.26
C ASP A 159 28.44 1.46 -5.44
N PRO A 160 27.72 2.52 -5.84
CA PRO A 160 26.64 3.06 -5.03
C PRO A 160 25.37 2.20 -5.05
N CYS A 161 25.10 1.42 -6.10
CA CYS A 161 23.96 0.50 -6.14
C CYS A 161 24.21 -0.73 -5.27
N VAL A 162 25.46 -1.20 -5.20
CA VAL A 162 25.87 -2.26 -4.25
C VAL A 162 25.71 -1.76 -2.82
N VAL A 163 26.19 -0.55 -2.50
CA VAL A 163 25.99 0.04 -1.16
C VAL A 163 24.52 0.24 -0.82
N ALA A 164 23.69 0.71 -1.76
CA ALA A 164 22.26 0.88 -1.52
C ALA A 164 21.60 -0.46 -1.14
N ALA A 165 21.94 -1.54 -1.83
CA ALA A 165 21.48 -2.90 -1.49
C ALA A 165 22.05 -3.41 -0.14
N GLU A 166 23.32 -3.14 0.17
CA GLU A 166 23.92 -3.52 1.46
C GLU A 166 23.25 -2.83 2.65
N LEU A 167 22.81 -1.58 2.48
CA LEU A 167 22.12 -0.80 3.50
C LEU A 167 20.67 -1.25 3.73
N THR A 168 19.98 -1.78 2.71
CA THR A 168 18.58 -2.20 2.79
C THR A 168 18.37 -3.67 3.17
N ALA A 169 19.32 -4.56 2.82
CA ALA A 169 19.15 -6.02 2.88
C ALA A 169 19.01 -6.65 4.27
N ASN A 170 19.12 -5.90 5.37
CA ASN A 170 18.94 -6.42 6.75
C ASN A 170 18.12 -5.47 7.64
N ASP A 171 17.56 -4.39 7.08
CA ASP A 171 16.68 -3.47 7.80
C ASP A 171 15.54 -3.04 6.89
N ILE A 172 14.31 -3.45 7.20
CA ILE A 172 13.13 -3.10 6.41
C ILE A 172 12.79 -1.61 6.53
N ALA A 173 13.21 -0.95 7.62
CA ALA A 173 12.95 0.46 7.89
C ALA A 173 13.88 1.46 7.16
N MET A 174 14.86 0.97 6.38
CA MET A 174 15.81 1.79 5.62
C MET A 174 15.30 2.13 4.21
N ARG A 175 15.43 3.40 3.84
CA ARG A 175 15.06 3.94 2.52
C ARG A 175 16.09 4.96 2.00
N ILE A 176 16.32 4.98 0.68
CA ILE A 176 17.20 5.94 0.00
C ILE A 176 16.44 6.56 -1.18
N ASP A 177 15.87 7.75 -0.97
CA ASP A 177 15.29 8.59 -1.99
C ASP A 177 16.39 9.35 -2.75
N VAL A 178 16.23 9.56 -4.06
CA VAL A 178 17.28 10.12 -4.92
C VAL A 178 16.73 11.18 -5.88
N ILE A 179 17.40 12.33 -5.97
CA ILE A 179 17.18 13.35 -7.00
C ILE A 179 18.41 13.42 -7.92
N GLY A 180 18.21 13.13 -9.20
CA GLY A 180 19.17 13.46 -10.25
C GLY A 180 18.88 14.84 -10.82
N PHE A 181 19.83 15.77 -10.69
CA PHE A 181 19.66 17.16 -11.11
C PHE A 181 20.53 17.49 -12.33
N ASP A 182 19.89 17.76 -13.47
CA ASP A 182 20.54 18.12 -14.75
C ASP A 182 21.55 17.04 -15.23
N VAL A 183 21.20 15.78 -14.95
CA VAL A 183 22.01 14.58 -15.19
C VAL A 183 21.94 14.08 -16.64
N ASP A 184 23.01 13.44 -17.10
CA ASP A 184 23.01 12.67 -18.35
C ASP A 184 22.36 11.28 -18.19
N ASP A 185 22.12 10.59 -19.30
CA ASP A 185 21.43 9.29 -19.31
C ASP A 185 22.16 8.20 -18.48
N ALA A 186 23.49 8.28 -18.35
CA ALA A 186 24.29 7.29 -17.60
C ALA A 186 24.34 7.60 -16.10
N ALA A 187 24.38 8.88 -15.73
CA ALA A 187 24.16 9.31 -14.36
C ALA A 187 22.73 8.98 -13.90
N ARG A 188 21.71 9.21 -14.74
CA ARG A 188 20.32 8.78 -14.48
C ARG A 188 20.21 7.28 -14.22
N GLU A 189 20.76 6.43 -15.11
CA GLU A 189 20.70 4.97 -14.96
C GLU A 189 21.31 4.50 -13.62
N GLN A 190 22.44 5.09 -13.21
CA GLN A 190 23.05 4.76 -11.92
C GLN A 190 22.26 5.30 -10.72
N LEU A 191 21.79 6.55 -10.76
CA LEU A 191 21.05 7.17 -9.65
C LEU A 191 19.66 6.54 -9.45
N GLN A 192 19.00 6.12 -10.52
CA GLN A 192 17.79 5.30 -10.45
C GLN A 192 18.09 3.94 -9.79
N CYS A 193 19.13 3.24 -10.24
CA CYS A 193 19.61 1.98 -9.64
C CYS A 193 19.97 2.10 -8.14
N VAL A 194 20.42 3.28 -7.65
CA VAL A 194 20.60 3.57 -6.23
C VAL A 194 19.26 3.69 -5.49
N ALA A 195 18.27 4.36 -6.08
CA ALA A 195 16.93 4.52 -5.49
C ALA A 195 16.17 3.20 -5.44
N ASP A 196 16.27 2.40 -6.52
CA ASP A 196 15.66 1.07 -6.67
C ASP A 196 16.16 0.12 -5.58
N ARG A 197 17.48 -0.05 -5.48
CA ARG A 197 18.12 -0.85 -4.42
C ARG A 197 17.97 -0.25 -3.03
N GLY A 198 17.68 1.04 -2.97
CA GLY A 198 17.40 1.81 -1.77
C GLY A 198 15.96 1.80 -1.30
N ARG A 199 15.00 1.15 -1.99
CA ARG A 199 13.55 1.20 -1.68
C ARG A 199 12.96 2.64 -1.65
N GLY A 200 13.59 3.60 -2.33
CA GLY A 200 13.19 5.02 -2.39
C GLY A 200 12.86 5.54 -3.80
N ASP A 201 12.13 6.64 -3.92
CA ASP A 201 11.77 7.23 -5.22
C ASP A 201 13.02 7.84 -5.92
N TYR A 202 13.19 7.60 -7.21
CA TYR A 202 14.03 8.44 -8.08
C TYR A 202 13.22 9.59 -8.68
N LEU A 203 13.77 10.82 -8.69
CA LEU A 203 13.22 11.97 -9.39
C LEU A 203 14.27 12.66 -10.29
N ASP A 204 13.96 12.76 -11.58
CA ASP A 204 14.72 13.50 -12.58
C ASP A 204 14.26 14.96 -12.61
N VAL A 205 15.18 15.93 -12.46
CA VAL A 205 14.87 17.37 -12.52
C VAL A 205 15.93 18.13 -13.31
N SER A 206 15.53 19.15 -14.09
CA SER A 206 16.44 19.93 -14.96
C SER A 206 16.32 21.46 -14.78
N GLU A 207 15.60 21.89 -13.75
CA GLU A 207 15.22 23.28 -13.47
C GLU A 207 15.18 23.50 -11.96
N ALA A 208 15.63 24.67 -11.48
CA ALA A 208 15.73 24.97 -10.05
C ALA A 208 14.38 24.88 -9.29
N SER A 209 13.27 25.26 -9.96
CA SER A 209 11.93 25.15 -9.39
C SER A 209 11.46 23.69 -9.26
N SER A 210 11.80 22.83 -10.22
CA SER A 210 11.49 21.39 -10.17
C SER A 210 12.24 20.70 -9.04
N LEU A 211 13.52 21.07 -8.81
CA LEU A 211 14.32 20.59 -7.68
C LEU A 211 13.68 20.92 -6.33
N GLN A 212 13.11 22.12 -6.16
CA GLN A 212 12.40 22.49 -4.93
C GLN A 212 11.18 21.58 -4.69
N HIS A 213 10.29 21.42 -5.67
CA HIS A 213 9.10 20.56 -5.53
C HIS A 213 9.47 19.07 -5.34
N ALA A 214 10.59 18.61 -5.92
CA ALA A 214 11.12 17.27 -5.70
C ALA A 214 11.61 17.09 -4.25
N LEU A 215 12.39 18.04 -3.72
CA LEU A 215 12.84 18.03 -2.32
C LEU A 215 11.67 18.11 -1.33
N GLU A 216 10.66 18.93 -1.59
CA GLU A 216 9.43 19.02 -0.78
C GLU A 216 8.68 17.67 -0.77
N ARG A 217 8.46 17.07 -1.94
CA ARG A 217 7.81 15.76 -2.09
C ARG A 217 8.56 14.67 -1.34
N LEU A 218 9.86 14.53 -1.57
CA LEU A 218 10.65 13.43 -1.01
C LEU A 218 10.87 13.61 0.50
N SER A 219 11.10 14.84 0.97
CA SER A 219 11.16 15.11 2.42
C SER A 219 9.84 14.79 3.10
N THR A 220 8.69 15.13 2.48
CA THR A 220 7.37 14.77 3.03
C THR A 220 7.15 13.26 3.10
N ARG A 221 7.63 12.50 2.11
CA ARG A 221 7.59 11.03 2.07
C ARG A 221 8.51 10.38 3.10
N ALA A 222 9.71 10.94 3.32
CA ALA A 222 10.68 10.39 4.28
C ALA A 222 10.14 10.31 5.72
N PHE A 223 9.19 11.17 6.10
CA PHE A 223 8.51 11.11 7.41
C PHE A 223 7.12 10.45 7.37
N ARG A 224 6.68 9.99 6.20
CA ARG A 224 5.41 9.29 5.94
C ARG A 224 5.60 8.14 4.92
N PRO A 225 6.51 7.17 5.18
CA PRO A 225 6.69 6.01 4.31
C PRO A 225 5.47 5.07 4.38
N PHE A 226 5.35 4.18 3.40
CA PHE A 226 4.43 3.04 3.52
C PHE A 226 5.05 2.02 4.47
N ASP A 227 4.55 1.97 5.70
CA ASP A 227 5.08 1.14 6.78
C ASP A 227 4.35 -0.23 6.86
N VAL A 228 5.13 -1.32 6.82
CA VAL A 228 4.64 -2.67 7.13
C VAL A 228 5.00 -3.03 8.56
N VAL A 229 4.02 -3.51 9.33
CA VAL A 229 4.19 -3.71 10.78
C VAL A 229 3.94 -5.16 11.13
N GLY A 230 4.81 -5.79 11.92
CA GLY A 230 4.62 -7.15 12.39
C GLY A 230 5.86 -7.75 13.05
N GLU A 231 5.75 -9.01 13.48
CA GLU A 231 6.90 -9.83 13.89
C GLU A 231 7.67 -10.29 12.62
N PRO A 232 8.99 -10.05 12.50
CA PRO A 232 9.76 -10.57 11.38
C PRO A 232 9.74 -12.10 11.33
N ILE A 233 9.56 -12.65 10.12
CA ILE A 233 9.52 -14.09 9.88
C ILE A 233 10.27 -14.41 8.58
N ASP A 234 11.02 -15.52 8.54
CA ASP A 234 11.73 -15.99 7.35
C ASP A 234 10.95 -17.17 6.72
N GLY A 235 10.16 -16.92 5.67
CA GLY A 235 9.55 -17.96 4.87
C GLY A 235 10.58 -18.83 4.13
N VAL A 236 10.25 -20.10 3.87
CA VAL A 236 11.22 -21.08 3.34
C VAL A 236 10.82 -21.66 1.98
N ALA A 237 11.83 -22.08 1.21
CA ALA A 237 11.67 -22.59 -0.15
C ALA A 237 10.84 -23.88 -0.28
N GLU A 238 10.70 -24.66 0.80
CA GLU A 238 10.04 -25.97 0.84
C GLU A 238 9.14 -26.09 2.07
N ALA A 239 8.08 -26.90 2.02
CA ALA A 239 7.16 -27.07 3.15
C ALA A 239 7.78 -27.74 4.39
N GLU A 240 8.91 -28.45 4.25
CA GLU A 240 9.63 -29.04 5.39
C GLU A 240 10.47 -27.97 6.10
N GLY A 241 10.09 -27.64 7.35
CA GLY A 241 10.75 -26.62 8.16
C GLY A 241 10.08 -25.24 8.12
N ALA A 242 8.92 -25.12 7.47
CA ALA A 242 8.15 -23.88 7.38
C ALA A 242 7.77 -23.31 8.76
N PRO A 243 7.97 -21.98 8.99
CA PRO A 243 7.74 -21.37 10.29
C PRO A 243 6.24 -21.20 10.60
N ALA A 244 5.91 -21.08 11.88
CA ALA A 244 4.54 -21.01 12.37
C ALA A 244 3.97 -19.58 12.32
N LEU A 245 2.81 -19.43 11.68
CA LEU A 245 1.99 -18.22 11.66
C LEU A 245 0.79 -18.41 12.62
N VAL A 246 0.68 -17.55 13.64
CA VAL A 246 -0.35 -17.67 14.69
C VAL A 246 -1.47 -16.64 14.47
N PRO A 247 -2.76 -17.04 14.51
CA PRO A 247 -3.89 -16.13 14.40
C PRO A 247 -3.94 -15.09 15.53
N GLY A 248 -4.19 -13.83 15.13
CA GLY A 248 -4.12 -12.66 16.00
C GLY A 248 -2.75 -11.97 16.01
N THR A 249 -1.72 -12.57 15.39
CA THR A 249 -0.43 -11.93 15.13
C THR A 249 -0.37 -11.41 13.69
N GLN A 250 0.39 -10.34 13.49
CA GLN A 250 0.74 -9.76 12.20
C GLN A 250 2.25 -9.95 12.00
N TYR A 251 2.67 -10.38 10.81
CA TYR A 251 4.06 -10.74 10.50
C TYR A 251 4.57 -9.95 9.30
N VAL A 252 5.89 -9.83 9.15
CA VAL A 252 6.55 -9.17 7.99
C VAL A 252 7.67 -10.05 7.43
N ASP A 253 7.74 -10.13 6.11
CA ASP A 253 8.74 -10.87 5.31
C ASP A 253 8.98 -10.09 3.98
N GLU A 254 9.92 -10.49 3.12
CA GLU A 254 10.24 -9.83 1.84
C GLU A 254 10.06 -10.77 0.61
N LEU A 255 9.48 -10.23 -0.48
CA LEU A 255 9.41 -10.89 -1.78
C LEU A 255 10.55 -10.38 -2.68
N GLY A 256 11.48 -11.25 -3.06
CA GLY A 256 12.55 -10.90 -4.01
C GLY A 256 13.74 -11.87 -4.06
N GLY A 257 14.78 -11.47 -4.80
CA GLY A 257 15.99 -12.29 -4.97
C GLY A 257 15.74 -13.58 -5.77
N ASP A 258 16.54 -14.62 -5.49
CA ASP A 258 16.41 -15.95 -6.12
C ASP A 258 15.25 -16.80 -5.53
N VAL A 259 14.33 -16.20 -4.77
CA VAL A 259 13.26 -16.92 -4.05
C VAL A 259 12.07 -17.20 -4.96
N ALA A 260 11.99 -18.43 -5.47
CA ALA A 260 10.85 -18.88 -6.30
C ALA A 260 9.56 -19.14 -5.50
N SER A 261 9.65 -19.46 -4.21
CA SER A 261 8.47 -19.61 -3.34
C SER A 261 8.78 -19.53 -1.85
N LEU A 262 7.82 -19.04 -1.07
CA LEU A 262 7.85 -18.99 0.40
C LEU A 262 6.74 -19.87 0.99
N HIS A 263 7.06 -20.65 2.02
CA HIS A 263 6.12 -21.54 2.70
C HIS A 263 6.03 -21.26 4.20
N TYR A 264 4.82 -21.37 4.76
CA TYR A 264 4.52 -21.11 6.18
C TYR A 264 3.45 -22.09 6.70
N LEU A 265 3.46 -22.36 8.00
CA LEU A 265 2.46 -23.17 8.69
C LEU A 265 1.49 -22.29 9.47
N VAL A 266 0.27 -22.10 8.97
CA VAL A 266 -0.78 -21.38 9.71
C VAL A 266 -1.37 -22.31 10.75
N GLU A 267 -1.15 -22.02 12.04
CA GLU A 267 -1.61 -22.84 13.16
C GLU A 267 -3.04 -22.46 13.57
N ARG A 268 -3.90 -23.46 13.78
CA ARG A 268 -5.30 -23.24 14.16
C ARG A 268 -5.46 -23.32 15.68
N THR A 269 -5.94 -22.25 16.33
CA THR A 269 -6.14 -22.27 17.79
C THR A 269 -7.41 -23.01 18.22
N ARG A 270 -8.38 -23.23 17.32
CA ARG A 270 -9.67 -23.90 17.60
C ARG A 270 -10.12 -24.83 16.46
N PRO A 271 -10.28 -26.14 16.67
CA PRO A 271 -10.78 -27.05 15.62
C PRO A 271 -12.15 -26.64 15.06
N GLY A 272 -12.31 -26.64 13.73
CA GLY A 272 -13.57 -26.29 13.06
C GLY A 272 -13.81 -24.78 12.89
N SER A 273 -12.82 -23.93 13.14
CA SER A 273 -12.88 -22.49 12.86
C SER A 273 -12.71 -22.16 11.37
N VAL A 274 -12.83 -20.88 11.02
CA VAL A 274 -12.40 -20.32 9.74
C VAL A 274 -11.11 -19.53 9.97
N ILE A 275 -10.11 -19.79 9.13
CA ILE A 275 -8.87 -19.01 9.03
C ILE A 275 -9.02 -18.05 7.85
N HIS A 276 -8.58 -16.81 8.01
CA HIS A 276 -8.28 -15.89 6.91
C HIS A 276 -6.81 -15.49 6.99
N VAL A 277 -6.12 -15.56 5.86
CA VAL A 277 -4.81 -14.96 5.64
C VAL A 277 -5.03 -13.79 4.69
N GLY A 278 -4.76 -12.59 5.18
CA GLY A 278 -4.55 -11.43 4.32
C GLY A 278 -3.06 -11.21 4.11
N LEU A 279 -2.71 -10.83 2.89
CA LEU A 279 -1.36 -10.39 2.50
C LEU A 279 -1.50 -8.98 1.97
N ALA A 280 -0.67 -8.03 2.42
CA ALA A 280 -0.63 -6.67 1.90
C ALA A 280 0.80 -6.15 1.78
N GLY A 281 1.06 -5.33 0.77
CA GLY A 281 2.34 -4.65 0.56
C GLY A 281 2.24 -3.58 -0.53
N ARG A 282 3.34 -2.91 -0.85
CA ARG A 282 3.38 -1.88 -1.90
C ARG A 282 4.63 -2.03 -2.74
N LEU A 283 4.50 -1.99 -4.07
CA LEU A 283 5.67 -1.84 -4.95
C LEU A 283 6.32 -0.47 -4.70
N PRO A 284 7.62 -0.41 -4.37
CA PRO A 284 8.29 0.87 -4.11
C PRO A 284 8.58 1.68 -5.40
N HIS A 285 8.62 1.02 -6.56
CA HIS A 285 9.08 1.60 -7.85
C HIS A 285 8.25 1.13 -9.06
N GLU A 286 8.73 1.49 -10.26
CA GLU A 286 8.39 0.79 -11.51
C GLU A 286 8.90 -0.68 -11.47
N GLY A 287 8.31 -1.56 -12.30
CA GLY A 287 8.55 -3.00 -12.25
C GLY A 287 7.24 -3.80 -12.23
N SER A 288 7.27 -5.06 -11.79
CA SER A 288 6.06 -5.89 -11.65
C SER A 288 6.23 -7.00 -10.62
N LEU A 289 5.14 -7.38 -9.96
CA LEU A 289 5.07 -8.51 -9.04
C LEU A 289 3.85 -9.36 -9.37
N GLU A 290 4.04 -10.68 -9.49
CA GLU A 290 2.97 -11.65 -9.68
C GLU A 290 3.22 -12.84 -8.76
N VAL A 291 2.30 -13.08 -7.82
CA VAL A 291 2.41 -14.15 -6.82
C VAL A 291 1.15 -15.01 -6.83
N ASP A 292 1.32 -16.30 -7.13
CA ASP A 292 0.29 -17.33 -6.98
C ASP A 292 0.29 -17.76 -5.51
N ALA A 293 -0.64 -17.20 -4.73
CA ALA A 293 -0.79 -17.51 -3.32
C ALA A 293 -1.84 -18.61 -3.13
N SER A 294 -1.53 -19.63 -2.31
CA SER A 294 -2.40 -20.78 -2.10
C SER A 294 -2.39 -21.27 -0.65
N LEU A 295 -3.54 -21.80 -0.20
CA LEU A 295 -3.74 -22.35 1.13
C LEU A 295 -4.22 -23.79 1.01
N SER A 296 -3.60 -24.70 1.75
CA SER A 296 -3.89 -26.15 1.68
C SER A 296 -3.72 -26.85 3.04
N THR A 297 -4.26 -28.06 3.17
CA THR A 297 -3.94 -28.94 4.31
C THR A 297 -2.58 -29.62 4.09
N LEU A 298 -1.92 -30.06 5.17
CA LEU A 298 -0.68 -30.85 5.09
C LEU A 298 -0.83 -32.20 4.36
N ALA A 299 -2.05 -32.62 4.05
CA ALA A 299 -2.34 -33.80 3.24
C ALA A 299 -2.45 -33.50 1.73
N GLY A 300 -2.35 -32.24 1.32
CA GLY A 300 -2.48 -31.79 -0.07
C GLY A 300 -3.91 -31.47 -0.53
N GLU A 301 -4.91 -31.48 0.37
CA GLU A 301 -6.25 -30.97 0.04
C GLU A 301 -6.19 -29.44 -0.12
N PRO A 302 -6.57 -28.87 -1.27
CA PRO A 302 -6.58 -27.42 -1.49
C PRO A 302 -7.74 -26.77 -0.72
N CYS A 303 -7.52 -25.53 -0.26
CA CYS A 303 -8.50 -24.78 0.53
C CYS A 303 -8.85 -23.43 -0.07
N ASP A 304 -7.87 -22.69 -0.60
CA ASP A 304 -8.09 -21.42 -1.31
C ASP A 304 -6.90 -21.12 -2.23
N THR A 305 -7.11 -20.25 -3.23
CA THR A 305 -6.04 -19.79 -4.14
C THR A 305 -6.36 -18.38 -4.67
N THR A 306 -5.35 -17.53 -4.77
CA THR A 306 -5.51 -16.15 -5.23
C THR A 306 -4.28 -15.63 -5.97
N ASP A 307 -4.53 -14.93 -7.07
CA ASP A 307 -3.50 -14.42 -7.97
C ASP A 307 -3.24 -12.95 -7.59
N ILE A 308 -2.04 -12.64 -7.09
CA ILE A 308 -1.69 -11.31 -6.56
C ILE A 308 -0.80 -10.60 -7.59
N ILE A 309 -1.39 -9.64 -8.32
CA ILE A 309 -0.72 -8.89 -9.38
C ILE A 309 -0.53 -7.43 -8.95
N ALA A 310 0.69 -6.91 -9.13
CA ALA A 310 1.00 -5.49 -9.11
C ALA A 310 1.87 -5.07 -10.29
N LEU A 311 1.60 -3.88 -10.80
CA LEU A 311 2.26 -3.27 -11.95
C LEU A 311 2.81 -1.89 -11.54
N GLY A 312 4.06 -1.63 -11.89
CA GLY A 312 4.81 -0.46 -11.46
C GLY A 312 4.67 0.77 -12.38
N ASP A 313 4.31 0.60 -13.66
CA ASP A 313 3.86 1.70 -14.55
C ASP A 313 2.76 2.53 -13.83
N ASP A 314 1.85 1.82 -13.17
CA ASP A 314 0.85 2.35 -12.25
C ASP A 314 1.47 2.49 -10.83
N ARG A 315 2.51 3.35 -10.68
CA ARG A 315 3.38 3.75 -9.50
C ARG A 315 2.72 3.97 -8.11
N PHE A 316 1.71 3.19 -7.82
CA PHE A 316 0.47 3.61 -7.18
C PHE A 316 -0.40 2.39 -6.77
N SER A 317 0.18 1.21 -6.53
CA SER A 317 -0.59 0.01 -6.14
C SER A 317 -0.15 -0.54 -4.78
N VAL A 318 -1.10 -0.65 -3.86
CA VAL A 318 -1.01 -1.56 -2.72
C VAL A 318 -1.46 -2.93 -3.24
N PHE A 319 -0.54 -3.89 -3.31
CA PHE A 319 -0.91 -5.27 -3.65
C PHE A 319 -1.51 -5.94 -2.44
N THR A 320 -2.60 -6.69 -2.65
CA THR A 320 -3.27 -7.41 -1.59
C THR A 320 -3.78 -8.77 -2.06
N GLY A 321 -3.61 -9.80 -1.24
CA GLY A 321 -4.19 -11.13 -1.44
C GLY A 321 -5.10 -11.53 -0.29
N ARG A 322 -6.06 -12.43 -0.57
CA ARG A 322 -6.86 -13.12 0.44
C ARG A 322 -6.82 -14.63 0.22
N LEU A 323 -6.58 -15.38 1.29
CA LEU A 323 -6.82 -16.82 1.34
C LEU A 323 -7.65 -17.15 2.58
N SER A 324 -8.47 -18.19 2.51
CA SER A 324 -9.37 -18.56 3.59
C SER A 324 -9.71 -20.03 3.66
N ALA A 325 -9.63 -20.62 4.85
CA ALA A 325 -10.10 -21.98 5.11
C ALA A 325 -11.60 -21.97 5.47
N ALA A 326 -12.41 -21.40 4.59
CA ALA A 326 -13.85 -21.17 4.78
C ALA A 326 -14.74 -22.26 4.15
N GLU A 327 -14.13 -23.26 3.49
CA GLU A 327 -14.77 -24.11 2.49
C GLU A 327 -15.96 -24.95 2.99
N GLY A 328 -17.17 -24.48 2.71
CA GLY A 328 -18.46 -25.17 2.75
C GLY A 328 -19.03 -25.57 4.13
N SER A 329 -18.21 -26.13 5.03
CA SER A 329 -18.66 -26.74 6.29
C SER A 329 -17.52 -26.80 7.33
N PRO A 330 -17.82 -26.69 8.65
CA PRO A 330 -16.82 -26.89 9.70
C PRO A 330 -16.42 -28.36 9.88
N GLN A 331 -16.93 -29.29 9.04
CA GLN A 331 -16.42 -30.66 8.90
C GLN A 331 -15.48 -30.84 7.71
N HIS A 332 -15.24 -29.82 6.87
CA HIS A 332 -14.34 -29.93 5.72
C HIS A 332 -12.89 -30.18 6.19
N PRO A 333 -12.03 -30.92 5.44
CA PRO A 333 -10.63 -31.10 5.81
C PRO A 333 -9.90 -29.77 6.07
N CYS A 334 -10.20 -28.74 5.28
CA CYS A 334 -9.66 -27.40 5.47
C CYS A 334 -10.03 -26.77 6.82
N ALA A 335 -11.28 -26.90 7.28
CA ALA A 335 -11.74 -26.35 8.56
C ALA A 335 -11.30 -27.19 9.77
N THR A 336 -11.01 -28.48 9.56
CA THR A 336 -10.69 -29.45 10.63
C THR A 336 -9.20 -29.72 10.81
N ALA A 337 -8.34 -29.38 9.83
CA ALA A 337 -6.89 -29.47 9.96
C ALA A 337 -6.35 -28.52 11.04
N GLU A 338 -5.49 -29.04 11.93
CA GLU A 338 -4.84 -28.27 13.03
C GLU A 338 -3.78 -27.28 12.52
N GLN A 339 -3.20 -27.56 11.34
CA GLN A 339 -2.25 -26.69 10.64
C GLN A 339 -2.57 -26.67 9.14
N LEU A 340 -2.37 -25.52 8.50
CA LEU A 340 -2.50 -25.33 7.06
C LEU A 340 -1.16 -24.87 6.47
N LEU A 341 -0.84 -25.35 5.28
CA LEU A 341 0.29 -24.86 4.51
C LEU A 341 -0.16 -23.66 3.68
N LEU A 342 0.40 -22.49 4.00
CA LEU A 342 0.40 -21.31 3.14
C LEU A 342 1.62 -21.42 2.21
N ARG A 343 1.40 -21.23 0.91
CA ARG A 343 2.46 -21.17 -0.11
C ARG A 343 2.26 -19.92 -0.96
N LEU A 344 3.33 -19.14 -1.10
CA LEU A 344 3.43 -18.03 -2.04
C LEU A 344 4.40 -18.46 -3.15
N GLU A 345 3.95 -18.59 -4.39
CA GLU A 345 4.80 -18.90 -5.55
C GLU A 345 5.03 -17.64 -6.38
N VAL A 346 6.29 -17.24 -6.56
CA VAL A 346 6.67 -16.01 -7.25
C VAL A 346 6.75 -16.28 -8.75
N VAL A 347 5.70 -15.91 -9.47
CA VAL A 347 5.56 -16.11 -10.93
C VAL A 347 6.36 -15.05 -11.69
N THR A 348 6.21 -13.79 -11.27
CA THR A 348 7.00 -12.65 -11.76
C THR A 348 7.63 -11.96 -10.55
N PRO A 349 8.97 -12.08 -10.36
CA PRO A 349 9.67 -11.47 -9.23
C PRO A 349 9.85 -9.96 -9.43
N PRO A 350 9.92 -9.17 -8.33
CA PRO A 350 10.20 -7.75 -8.39
C PRO A 350 11.70 -7.49 -8.59
N ASP A 351 12.04 -6.35 -9.21
CA ASP A 351 13.42 -5.98 -9.56
C ASP A 351 14.32 -5.65 -8.34
N SER A 352 13.75 -5.51 -7.15
CA SER A 352 14.41 -5.43 -5.84
C SER A 352 13.48 -5.99 -4.75
N PRO A 353 13.99 -6.41 -3.58
CA PRO A 353 13.15 -6.96 -2.50
C PRO A 353 12.04 -6.02 -2.06
N VAL A 354 10.82 -6.55 -1.96
CA VAL A 354 9.62 -5.80 -1.59
C VAL A 354 9.04 -6.37 -0.29
N PRO A 355 9.04 -5.59 0.81
CA PRO A 355 8.48 -6.06 2.07
C PRO A 355 6.95 -6.11 2.02
N PHE A 356 6.39 -7.11 2.71
CA PHE A 356 4.96 -7.33 2.81
C PHE A 356 4.57 -7.79 4.22
N GLU A 357 3.32 -7.56 4.58
CA GLU A 357 2.74 -7.98 5.85
C GLU A 357 1.70 -9.10 5.67
N LEU A 358 1.72 -10.07 6.58
CA LEU A 358 0.76 -11.15 6.71
C LEU A 358 -0.13 -10.91 7.94
N ARG A 359 -1.44 -10.80 7.71
CA ARG A 359 -2.46 -10.61 8.76
C ARG A 359 -3.28 -11.89 8.91
N ILE A 360 -3.13 -12.59 10.04
CA ILE A 360 -3.77 -13.88 10.28
C ILE A 360 -4.96 -13.72 11.22
N ALA A 361 -6.17 -13.97 10.74
CA ALA A 361 -7.39 -13.94 11.55
C ALA A 361 -8.01 -15.33 11.68
N GLU A 362 -8.48 -15.66 12.89
CA GLU A 362 -9.27 -16.87 13.15
C GLU A 362 -10.59 -16.49 13.84
N HIS A 363 -11.70 -16.99 13.33
CA HIS A 363 -12.98 -16.94 14.01
C HIS A 363 -13.67 -18.30 13.98
N ALA A 364 -14.45 -18.64 15.01
CA ALA A 364 -15.22 -19.88 14.99
C ALA A 364 -16.32 -19.85 13.91
N TRP A 365 -16.82 -21.03 13.51
CA TRP A 365 -17.84 -21.13 12.47
C TRP A 365 -19.21 -20.63 12.99
N PRO A 366 -20.09 -20.05 12.15
CA PRO A 366 -21.45 -19.68 12.58
C PRO A 366 -22.30 -20.89 12.99
N SER A 367 -22.88 -20.86 14.19
CA SER A 367 -23.62 -21.98 14.79
C SER A 367 -24.80 -22.46 13.93
N ASP A 368 -25.43 -21.56 13.16
CA ASP A 368 -26.39 -21.87 12.11
C ASP A 368 -26.10 -21.07 10.83
N ALA A 369 -25.00 -21.43 10.16
CA ALA A 369 -24.63 -20.86 8.86
C ALA A 369 -25.72 -21.02 7.77
N ALA A 370 -26.66 -21.97 7.91
CA ALA A 370 -27.74 -22.21 6.96
C ALA A 370 -28.92 -21.23 7.12
N GLN A 371 -29.03 -20.55 8.26
CA GLN A 371 -30.01 -19.47 8.48
C GLN A 371 -29.45 -18.06 8.20
N LEU A 372 -28.16 -17.92 7.90
CA LEU A 372 -27.59 -16.61 7.56
C LEU A 372 -28.10 -16.11 6.19
N PRO A 373 -28.25 -14.78 6.01
CA PRO A 373 -28.51 -14.21 4.69
C PRO A 373 -27.37 -14.60 3.73
N PRO A 374 -27.66 -15.06 2.50
CA PRO A 374 -26.61 -15.46 1.57
C PRO A 374 -25.71 -14.26 1.22
N PRO A 375 -24.43 -14.51 0.88
CA PRO A 375 -23.56 -13.50 0.30
C PRO A 375 -24.21 -12.93 -0.97
N ILE A 376 -24.05 -11.63 -1.19
CA ILE A 376 -24.47 -10.93 -2.40
C ILE A 376 -23.36 -10.01 -2.86
N ASP A 377 -23.20 -9.86 -4.17
CA ASP A 377 -22.23 -8.92 -4.74
C ASP A 377 -22.73 -7.47 -4.56
N ALA A 378 -21.83 -6.50 -4.66
CA ALA A 378 -22.16 -5.09 -4.46
C ALA A 378 -23.12 -4.51 -5.52
N GLU A 379 -23.85 -3.48 -5.14
CA GLU A 379 -24.80 -2.79 -6.04
C GLU A 379 -24.07 -2.09 -7.21
N ARG A 380 -24.76 -2.00 -8.36
CA ARG A 380 -24.32 -1.18 -9.51
C ARG A 380 -25.31 -0.06 -9.76
N GLY A 381 -24.81 1.09 -10.18
CA GLY A 381 -25.64 2.29 -10.35
C GLY A 381 -26.02 2.92 -9.02
N TRP A 382 -25.14 2.85 -8.02
CA TRP A 382 -25.37 3.43 -6.70
C TRP A 382 -25.12 4.94 -6.68
N GLU A 383 -25.69 5.63 -5.70
CA GLU A 383 -25.51 7.06 -5.47
C GLU A 383 -25.00 7.29 -4.04
N LEU A 384 -24.31 8.41 -3.81
CA LEU A 384 -23.98 8.88 -2.47
C LEU A 384 -25.23 9.40 -1.76
N SER A 385 -25.30 9.13 -0.46
CA SER A 385 -26.26 9.71 0.49
C SER A 385 -25.75 11.02 1.11
N ILE A 386 -24.42 11.17 1.20
CA ILE A 386 -23.68 12.33 1.72
C ILE A 386 -23.14 13.13 0.52
N PRO A 387 -23.37 14.46 0.43
CA PRO A 387 -22.76 15.28 -0.61
C PRO A 387 -21.23 15.24 -0.56
N ALA A 388 -20.58 15.15 -1.71
CA ALA A 388 -19.13 15.31 -1.83
C ALA A 388 -18.74 16.80 -1.78
N ASP A 389 -18.86 17.42 -0.60
CA ASP A 389 -18.69 18.86 -0.37
C ASP A 389 -17.64 19.23 0.70
N GLY A 390 -17.03 18.25 1.36
CA GLY A 390 -16.02 18.47 2.40
C GLY A 390 -16.59 18.99 3.73
N ALA A 391 -17.92 18.92 3.98
CA ALA A 391 -18.56 19.52 5.15
C ALA A 391 -18.13 18.95 6.52
N ALA A 392 -17.47 17.79 6.59
CA ALA A 392 -16.87 17.26 7.81
C ALA A 392 -15.51 17.91 8.15
N GLY A 393 -14.95 18.71 7.24
CA GLY A 393 -13.71 19.45 7.42
C GLY A 393 -12.47 18.70 6.92
N ALA A 394 -11.29 19.15 7.35
CA ALA A 394 -10.03 18.56 6.92
C ALA A 394 -9.72 17.26 7.67
N ALA A 395 -9.28 16.23 6.95
CA ALA A 395 -8.71 15.00 7.52
C ALA A 395 -7.38 14.68 6.82
N VAL A 396 -6.38 14.28 7.59
CA VAL A 396 -5.07 13.83 7.08
C VAL A 396 -5.05 12.31 7.17
N GLY A 397 -4.88 11.61 6.04
CA GLY A 397 -4.78 10.16 6.04
C GLY A 397 -3.42 9.65 6.53
N GLY A 398 -3.40 8.39 6.97
CA GLY A 398 -2.15 7.66 7.24
C GLY A 398 -1.39 7.36 5.94
N SER A 399 -0.14 6.96 6.04
CA SER A 399 0.73 6.57 4.91
C SER A 399 0.77 5.06 4.64
N SER A 400 0.13 4.26 5.49
CA SER A 400 0.05 2.80 5.44
C SER A 400 -1.31 2.28 5.93
N LEU A 401 -1.50 0.95 5.88
CA LEU A 401 -2.63 0.27 6.53
C LEU A 401 -2.60 0.43 8.07
N ASN A 402 -1.43 0.66 8.66
CA ASN A 402 -1.19 0.55 10.10
C ASN A 402 -1.42 1.86 10.86
N ASP A 403 -1.01 2.99 10.28
CA ASP A 403 -1.17 4.34 10.84
C ASP A 403 -2.46 5.07 10.42
N ALA A 404 -3.21 4.51 9.46
CA ALA A 404 -4.51 5.01 8.99
C ALA A 404 -5.42 5.45 10.17
N PRO A 405 -5.84 6.73 10.29
CA PRO A 405 -6.69 7.18 11.39
C PRO A 405 -8.13 6.72 11.20
N LEU A 406 -8.79 6.38 12.30
CA LEU A 406 -10.23 6.09 12.34
C LEU A 406 -11.03 7.39 12.11
N VAL A 407 -11.93 7.37 11.12
CA VAL A 407 -12.86 8.44 10.79
C VAL A 407 -14.31 7.95 10.86
N GLU A 408 -15.22 8.87 11.15
CA GLU A 408 -16.67 8.64 11.04
C GLU A 408 -17.12 8.74 9.57
N PRO A 409 -18.31 8.23 9.20
CA PRO A 409 -18.90 8.49 7.89
C PRO A 409 -19.12 10.00 7.65
N GLY A 410 -18.62 10.53 6.52
CA GLY A 410 -18.60 11.96 6.24
C GLY A 410 -17.90 12.31 4.93
N SER A 411 -17.96 13.60 4.56
CA SER A 411 -17.22 14.17 3.41
C SER A 411 -16.11 15.09 3.92
N TYR A 412 -14.86 14.73 3.63
CA TYR A 412 -13.65 15.36 4.16
C TYR A 412 -12.82 16.00 3.05
N THR A 413 -12.09 17.08 3.34
CA THR A 413 -11.03 17.57 2.45
C THR A 413 -9.67 17.04 2.89
N THR A 414 -8.86 16.59 1.95
CA THR A 414 -7.43 16.31 2.18
C THR A 414 -6.58 16.96 1.08
N GLU A 415 -5.30 17.15 1.34
CA GLU A 415 -4.30 17.53 0.33
C GLU A 415 -3.38 16.34 0.10
N MET A 416 -3.16 15.98 -1.18
CA MET A 416 -2.34 14.84 -1.59
C MET A 416 -1.29 15.28 -2.60
N LEU A 417 -0.05 14.82 -2.41
CA LEU A 417 1.02 14.94 -3.39
C LEU A 417 0.82 13.94 -4.54
N PRO A 418 1.38 14.21 -5.73
CA PRO A 418 1.45 13.21 -6.80
C PRO A 418 2.16 11.92 -6.34
N SER A 419 1.55 10.79 -6.66
CA SER A 419 1.97 9.44 -6.25
C SER A 419 1.86 9.15 -4.74
N GLU A 420 1.09 9.94 -3.99
CA GLU A 420 0.76 9.68 -2.59
C GLU A 420 -0.38 8.65 -2.47
N PHE A 421 -0.32 7.88 -1.39
CA PHE A 421 -1.46 7.13 -0.87
C PHE A 421 -1.85 7.71 0.49
N GLN A 422 -3.15 7.87 0.71
CA GLN A 422 -3.70 8.21 2.02
C GLN A 422 -4.72 7.15 2.45
N PHE A 423 -4.52 6.65 3.66
CA PHE A 423 -5.33 5.59 4.23
C PHE A 423 -6.21 6.14 5.36
N PHE A 424 -7.46 5.72 5.41
CA PHE A 424 -8.43 6.08 6.45
C PHE A 424 -9.13 4.81 6.94
N ARG A 425 -9.35 4.67 8.25
CA ARG A 425 -10.14 3.57 8.82
C ARG A 425 -11.58 3.97 9.02
N VAL A 426 -12.51 3.04 8.77
CA VAL A 426 -13.94 3.21 9.06
C VAL A 426 -14.52 1.90 9.60
N GLN A 427 -15.36 1.97 10.63
CA GLN A 427 -16.02 0.79 11.21
C GLN A 427 -17.20 0.34 10.32
N ALA A 428 -17.24 -0.92 9.93
CA ALA A 428 -18.38 -1.53 9.25
C ALA A 428 -18.81 -2.86 9.90
N ASP A 429 -20.10 -2.96 10.23
CA ASP A 429 -20.71 -4.14 10.83
C ASP A 429 -21.32 -5.09 9.79
N TRP A 430 -21.66 -6.30 10.23
CA TRP A 430 -22.44 -7.29 9.49
C TRP A 430 -23.73 -6.70 8.91
N GLY A 431 -23.93 -6.91 7.60
CA GLY A 431 -25.04 -6.37 6.82
C GLY A 431 -24.79 -4.99 6.20
N GLN A 432 -23.68 -4.32 6.51
CA GLN A 432 -23.35 -2.99 5.98
C GLN A 432 -22.31 -3.06 4.85
N SER A 433 -22.37 -2.10 3.91
CA SER A 433 -21.33 -1.84 2.90
C SER A 433 -20.60 -0.54 3.22
N VAL A 434 -19.29 -0.49 2.94
CA VAL A 434 -18.56 0.78 2.83
C VAL A 434 -18.71 1.31 1.40
N ARG A 435 -19.00 2.61 1.25
CA ARG A 435 -18.92 3.36 -0.01
C ARG A 435 -17.88 4.45 0.11
N VAL A 436 -17.12 4.68 -0.95
CA VAL A 436 -16.08 5.70 -1.02
C VAL A 436 -16.18 6.44 -2.35
N HIS A 437 -16.03 7.75 -2.31
CA HIS A 437 -15.91 8.61 -3.47
C HIS A 437 -14.85 9.68 -3.21
N ALA A 438 -13.78 9.71 -4.00
CA ALA A 438 -12.72 10.70 -3.90
C ALA A 438 -12.65 11.51 -5.22
N SER A 439 -12.83 12.82 -5.13
CA SER A 439 -12.81 13.72 -6.29
C SER A 439 -11.81 14.86 -6.11
N LEU A 440 -11.31 15.41 -7.22
CA LEU A 440 -10.62 16.70 -7.20
C LEU A 440 -11.58 17.80 -6.70
N ASP A 441 -11.09 18.79 -5.97
CA ASP A 441 -11.92 19.93 -5.56
C ASP A 441 -12.40 20.72 -6.80
N PRO A 442 -13.73 20.85 -7.04
CA PRO A 442 -14.28 21.52 -8.22
C PRO A 442 -14.04 23.04 -8.27
N ALA A 443 -13.50 23.64 -7.21
CA ALA A 443 -13.06 25.04 -7.17
C ALA A 443 -11.57 25.23 -7.53
N LEU A 444 -10.81 24.14 -7.76
CA LEU A 444 -9.42 24.16 -8.21
C LEU A 444 -9.28 23.58 -9.63
N PRO A 445 -8.24 23.97 -10.40
CA PRO A 445 -7.92 23.27 -11.65
C PRO A 445 -7.42 21.86 -11.38
N ALA A 446 -7.79 20.90 -12.23
CA ALA A 446 -7.18 19.58 -12.25
C ALA A 446 -5.70 19.69 -12.68
N PRO A 447 -4.76 18.95 -12.04
CA PRO A 447 -3.37 18.92 -12.47
C PRO A 447 -3.19 18.07 -13.75
N ALA A 448 -2.06 18.26 -14.42
CA ALA A 448 -1.76 17.55 -15.66
C ALA A 448 -1.58 16.04 -15.41
N ASN A 449 -2.15 15.23 -16.31
CA ASN A 449 -2.21 13.76 -16.22
C ASN A 449 -2.76 13.23 -14.88
N ALA A 450 -3.67 13.98 -14.24
CA ALA A 450 -4.38 13.56 -13.05
C ALA A 450 -5.12 12.22 -13.26
N TRP A 451 -5.01 11.33 -12.28
CA TRP A 451 -5.73 10.06 -12.20
C TRP A 451 -5.83 9.65 -10.72
N GLY A 452 -6.69 8.67 -10.42
CA GLY A 452 -6.84 8.16 -9.07
C GLY A 452 -7.21 6.68 -9.01
N ILE A 453 -7.09 6.12 -7.80
CA ILE A 453 -7.46 4.76 -7.43
C ILE A 453 -8.08 4.73 -6.04
N LEU A 454 -9.06 3.85 -5.85
CA LEU A 454 -9.66 3.49 -4.57
C LEU A 454 -9.60 1.98 -4.36
N GLN A 455 -9.11 1.57 -3.20
CA GLN A 455 -9.27 0.22 -2.67
C GLN A 455 -9.99 0.30 -1.32
N VAL A 456 -10.70 -0.76 -0.94
CA VAL A 456 -11.34 -0.85 0.38
C VAL A 456 -10.96 -2.18 0.98
N LEU A 457 -9.99 -2.13 1.88
CA LEU A 457 -9.40 -3.31 2.49
C LEU A 457 -10.21 -3.71 3.74
N ASP A 458 -10.37 -5.00 3.99
CA ASP A 458 -11.02 -5.50 5.20
C ASP A 458 -10.04 -5.56 6.40
N PRO A 459 -10.46 -6.02 7.59
CA PRO A 459 -9.59 -6.13 8.76
C PRO A 459 -8.31 -6.97 8.61
N VAL A 460 -8.21 -7.86 7.60
CA VAL A 460 -6.94 -8.55 7.27
C VAL A 460 -6.16 -7.88 6.13
N GLY A 461 -6.51 -6.65 5.74
CA GLY A 461 -5.79 -5.88 4.72
C GLY A 461 -6.04 -6.37 3.29
N ALA A 462 -6.98 -7.29 3.06
CA ALA A 462 -7.33 -7.76 1.74
C ALA A 462 -8.35 -6.83 1.06
N ASP A 463 -8.12 -6.43 -0.20
CA ASP A 463 -9.08 -5.60 -0.94
C ASP A 463 -10.41 -6.33 -1.18
N VAL A 464 -11.48 -5.75 -0.65
CA VAL A 464 -12.87 -6.18 -0.78
C VAL A 464 -13.73 -5.16 -1.54
N ALA A 465 -13.09 -4.20 -2.24
CA ALA A 465 -13.76 -3.34 -3.20
C ALA A 465 -14.31 -4.17 -4.38
N ALA A 466 -15.59 -3.99 -4.69
CA ALA A 466 -16.23 -4.66 -5.80
C ALA A 466 -15.87 -3.95 -7.12
N LEU A 467 -14.75 -4.34 -7.74
CA LEU A 467 -14.18 -3.71 -8.94
C LEU A 467 -15.12 -3.60 -10.18
N LEU A 468 -16.24 -4.34 -10.16
CA LEU A 468 -17.28 -4.31 -11.21
C LEU A 468 -18.51 -3.47 -10.83
N ALA A 469 -18.52 -2.86 -9.64
CA ALA A 469 -19.50 -1.86 -9.23
C ALA A 469 -19.12 -0.48 -9.77
N THR A 470 -20.14 0.32 -10.07
CA THR A 470 -20.00 1.73 -10.46
C THR A 470 -21.13 2.52 -9.81
N THR A 471 -20.92 3.82 -9.67
CA THR A 471 -21.99 4.79 -9.39
C THR A 471 -23.02 4.84 -10.53
N ALA A 472 -24.11 5.60 -10.32
CA ALA A 472 -25.17 5.86 -11.31
C ALA A 472 -24.68 6.63 -12.55
N ASP A 473 -23.70 7.53 -12.40
CA ASP A 473 -23.05 8.24 -13.52
C ASP A 473 -21.98 7.40 -14.25
N GLY A 474 -21.53 6.29 -13.65
CA GLY A 474 -20.56 5.36 -14.24
C GLY A 474 -19.12 5.51 -13.75
N THR A 475 -18.86 6.38 -12.78
CA THR A 475 -17.58 6.54 -12.07
C THR A 475 -17.11 5.21 -11.46
N ARG A 476 -15.79 5.00 -11.44
CA ARG A 476 -15.14 3.71 -11.15
C ARG A 476 -14.07 3.80 -10.07
N TRP A 477 -13.64 2.66 -9.58
CA TRP A 477 -12.57 2.53 -8.57
C TRP A 477 -11.20 3.03 -9.06
N SER A 478 -10.96 3.08 -10.37
CA SER A 478 -9.77 3.69 -10.98
C SER A 478 -10.12 4.33 -12.33
N GLN A 479 -9.64 5.55 -12.56
CA GLN A 479 -9.77 6.29 -13.82
C GLN A 479 -8.86 7.53 -13.86
N ALA A 480 -8.64 8.08 -15.07
CA ALA A 480 -8.12 9.43 -15.25
C ALA A 480 -9.12 10.49 -14.78
N MET A 481 -8.61 11.65 -14.34
CA MET A 481 -9.36 12.75 -13.72
C MET A 481 -9.00 14.11 -14.37
N PRO A 482 -9.11 14.27 -15.70
CA PRO A 482 -8.64 15.46 -16.43
C PRO A 482 -9.39 16.77 -16.14
N GLU A 483 -10.59 16.73 -15.55
CA GLU A 483 -11.41 17.91 -15.26
C GLU A 483 -11.65 18.13 -13.75
N ALA A 484 -11.92 19.37 -13.36
CA ALA A 484 -12.15 19.73 -11.96
C ALA A 484 -13.46 19.13 -11.46
N GLY A 485 -13.41 18.39 -10.36
CA GLY A 485 -14.55 17.61 -9.85
C GLY A 485 -14.63 16.18 -10.41
N ASP A 486 -13.74 15.76 -11.31
CA ASP A 486 -13.61 14.33 -11.67
C ASP A 486 -13.28 13.49 -10.44
N ALA A 487 -13.72 12.23 -10.47
CA ALA A 487 -13.78 11.36 -9.31
C ALA A 487 -13.33 9.92 -9.59
N VAL A 488 -12.99 9.22 -8.51
CA VAL A 488 -13.01 7.76 -8.39
C VAL A 488 -14.02 7.35 -7.32
N ALA A 489 -14.66 6.19 -7.49
CA ALA A 489 -15.69 5.68 -6.61
C ALA A 489 -15.63 4.15 -6.43
N ALA A 490 -15.71 3.69 -5.19
CA ALA A 490 -15.65 2.27 -4.82
C ALA A 490 -16.75 1.91 -3.80
N THR A 491 -17.17 0.65 -3.78
CA THR A 491 -18.10 0.11 -2.78
C THR A 491 -17.73 -1.34 -2.46
N THR A 492 -17.94 -1.77 -1.22
CA THR A 492 -17.86 -3.19 -0.85
C THR A 492 -19.21 -3.88 -1.09
N ALA A 493 -19.18 -5.21 -1.20
CA ALA A 493 -20.36 -6.02 -0.87
C ALA A 493 -20.76 -5.81 0.61
N PRO A 494 -22.02 -6.02 1.01
CA PRO A 494 -22.41 -5.95 2.42
C PRO A 494 -21.72 -7.05 3.22
N VAL A 495 -21.12 -6.73 4.37
CA VAL A 495 -20.37 -7.66 5.22
C VAL A 495 -21.23 -8.87 5.59
N ARG A 496 -20.92 -10.05 5.03
CA ARG A 496 -21.68 -11.29 5.22
C ARG A 496 -20.77 -12.50 5.24
N PHE A 497 -21.17 -13.53 5.98
CA PHE A 497 -20.42 -14.78 6.00
C PHE A 497 -20.56 -15.47 4.64
N ASP A 498 -19.43 -15.79 4.02
CA ASP A 498 -19.36 -16.60 2.82
C ASP A 498 -18.53 -17.85 3.12
N ALA A 499 -19.11 -19.02 2.84
CA ALA A 499 -18.45 -20.31 2.98
C ALA A 499 -17.74 -20.76 1.69
N ASN A 500 -17.79 -19.97 0.62
CA ASN A 500 -17.07 -20.23 -0.64
C ASN A 500 -16.63 -18.87 -1.25
N PRO A 501 -15.79 -18.06 -0.57
CA PRO A 501 -15.44 -16.69 -0.99
C PRO A 501 -14.54 -16.60 -2.24
N GLY A 502 -14.16 -17.72 -2.84
CA GLY A 502 -13.26 -17.77 -3.99
C GLY A 502 -13.76 -17.02 -5.24
N LEU A 503 -12.81 -16.58 -6.07
CA LEU A 503 -12.99 -15.81 -7.32
C LEU A 503 -13.72 -14.46 -7.25
N VAL A 504 -14.34 -14.06 -6.13
CA VAL A 504 -15.05 -12.78 -6.01
C VAL A 504 -14.66 -12.03 -4.73
N ARG A 505 -14.05 -10.85 -4.87
CA ARG A 505 -13.74 -9.94 -3.76
C ARG A 505 -15.04 -9.56 -3.02
N ARG A 506 -15.24 -10.13 -1.82
CA ARG A 506 -16.40 -9.91 -0.93
C ARG A 506 -15.94 -9.57 0.47
N ALA A 507 -16.64 -8.63 1.11
CA ALA A 507 -16.43 -8.31 2.52
C ALA A 507 -17.07 -9.40 3.38
N VAL A 508 -16.23 -10.16 4.11
CA VAL A 508 -16.67 -11.28 4.95
C VAL A 508 -16.30 -11.15 6.43
N LEU A 509 -15.57 -10.09 6.79
CA LEU A 509 -15.18 -9.75 8.17
C LEU A 509 -15.73 -8.37 8.55
N SER A 510 -16.34 -8.26 9.73
CA SER A 510 -16.74 -6.98 10.33
C SER A 510 -15.59 -6.34 11.10
N GLY A 511 -15.53 -5.01 11.11
CA GLY A 511 -14.54 -4.26 11.88
C GLY A 511 -14.05 -3.01 11.14
N GLU A 512 -12.87 -2.54 11.53
CA GLU A 512 -12.15 -1.46 10.84
C GLU A 512 -11.80 -1.91 9.42
N HIS A 513 -12.47 -1.34 8.43
CA HIS A 513 -12.08 -1.40 7.03
C HIS A 513 -11.17 -0.22 6.71
N ILE A 514 -10.20 -0.41 5.83
CA ILE A 514 -9.23 0.61 5.43
C ILE A 514 -9.56 1.10 4.03
N VAL A 515 -9.98 2.35 3.93
CA VAL A 515 -10.12 3.08 2.68
C VAL A 515 -8.74 3.57 2.25
N ALA A 516 -8.23 3.03 1.15
CA ALA A 516 -6.97 3.49 0.55
C ALA A 516 -7.28 4.37 -0.67
N VAL A 517 -6.90 5.65 -0.58
CA VAL A 517 -7.01 6.63 -1.66
C VAL A 517 -5.61 6.81 -2.27
N GLY A 518 -5.44 6.40 -3.52
CA GLY A 518 -4.24 6.69 -4.29
C GLY A 518 -4.49 7.80 -5.30
N PHE A 519 -3.54 8.73 -5.40
CA PHE A 519 -3.63 9.86 -6.33
C PHE A 519 -2.30 10.05 -7.09
N GLY A 520 -2.40 10.44 -8.36
CA GLY A 520 -1.22 10.83 -9.12
C GLY A 520 -1.52 11.84 -10.22
N ALA A 521 -0.44 12.51 -10.63
CA ALA A 521 -0.38 13.54 -11.65
C ALA A 521 1.07 13.66 -12.13
N ASP A 522 1.35 14.60 -13.02
CA ASP A 522 2.73 14.96 -13.40
C ASP A 522 3.56 15.42 -12.19
N ALA A 523 4.85 15.10 -12.20
CA ALA A 523 5.79 15.50 -11.16
C ALA A 523 5.96 17.02 -11.09
N GLY A 524 6.29 17.54 -9.90
CA GLY A 524 6.40 18.98 -9.66
C GLY A 524 5.07 19.74 -9.56
N THR A 525 3.92 19.06 -9.65
CA THR A 525 2.63 19.68 -9.32
C THR A 525 2.45 19.82 -7.80
N THR A 526 1.88 20.95 -7.37
CA THR A 526 1.62 21.28 -5.96
C THR A 526 0.63 20.28 -5.33
N PRO A 527 0.61 20.13 -3.99
CA PRO A 527 -0.41 19.36 -3.27
C PRO A 527 -1.82 19.65 -3.80
N SER A 528 -2.51 18.60 -4.23
CA SER A 528 -3.84 18.68 -4.84
C SER A 528 -4.89 18.41 -3.79
N ARG A 529 -5.86 19.32 -3.66
CA ARG A 529 -6.94 19.20 -2.68
C ARG A 529 -8.04 18.31 -3.24
N LEU A 530 -8.26 17.16 -2.59
CA LEU A 530 -9.30 16.20 -2.90
C LEU A 530 -10.41 16.26 -1.84
N ILE A 531 -11.64 15.91 -2.25
CA ILE A 531 -12.78 15.69 -1.38
C ILE A 531 -13.02 14.18 -1.30
N VAL A 532 -12.76 13.58 -0.14
CA VAL A 532 -12.91 12.15 0.13
C VAL A 532 -14.16 11.95 0.97
N THR A 533 -15.16 11.28 0.39
CA THR A 533 -16.45 11.00 1.03
C THR A 533 -16.57 9.51 1.31
N ILE A 534 -16.79 9.16 2.58
CA ILE A 534 -16.87 7.80 3.07
C ILE A 534 -18.25 7.59 3.71
N GLU A 535 -18.97 6.57 3.28
CA GLU A 535 -20.26 6.17 3.83
C GLU A 535 -20.22 4.74 4.35
N VAL A 536 -20.99 4.46 5.40
CA VAL A 536 -21.33 3.09 5.81
C VAL A 536 -22.84 2.96 5.66
N VAL A 537 -23.28 2.13 4.72
CA VAL A 537 -24.68 2.01 4.30
C VAL A 537 -25.26 0.63 4.62
N GLY A 538 -26.55 0.59 4.93
CA GLY A 538 -27.23 -0.62 5.41
C GLY A 538 -27.34 -0.67 6.94
N GLU A 539 -28.30 -1.45 7.43
CA GLU A 539 -28.52 -1.66 8.87
C GLU A 539 -27.55 -2.73 9.40
N SER A 540 -26.90 -2.48 10.54
CA SER A 540 -26.14 -3.50 11.27
C SER A 540 -27.09 -4.60 11.73
N GLN A 541 -26.89 -5.82 11.22
CA GLN A 541 -27.77 -6.98 11.48
C GLN A 541 -27.38 -7.75 12.76
N GLY A 542 -26.35 -7.26 13.46
CA GLY A 542 -25.68 -7.98 14.54
C GLY A 542 -24.72 -9.05 13.99
N ALA A 543 -23.73 -9.43 14.80
CA ALA A 543 -22.83 -10.50 14.42
C ALA A 543 -23.55 -11.86 14.32
N PRO A 544 -23.21 -12.72 13.34
CA PRO A 544 -23.61 -14.11 13.35
C PRO A 544 -23.12 -14.78 14.65
N ASP A 545 -23.83 -15.80 15.12
CA ASP A 545 -23.44 -16.52 16.33
C ASP A 545 -22.21 -17.41 16.05
N LEU A 546 -21.01 -16.83 16.19
CA LEU A 546 -19.73 -17.51 16.04
C LEU A 546 -19.39 -18.38 17.28
N SER A 547 -20.37 -19.10 17.83
CA SER A 547 -20.17 -20.15 18.84
C SER A 547 -20.18 -21.57 18.25
N GLY A 548 -20.31 -21.70 16.92
CA GLY A 548 -20.34 -22.97 16.22
C GLY A 548 -19.03 -23.75 16.35
N THR A 549 -19.08 -24.85 17.09
CA THR A 549 -18.05 -25.89 17.12
C THR A 549 -18.31 -26.93 16.05
N ALA A 550 -17.27 -27.47 15.41
CA ALA A 550 -17.41 -28.75 14.71
C ALA A 550 -17.94 -29.81 15.70
N PRO A 551 -19.07 -30.49 15.40
CA PRO A 551 -19.49 -31.64 16.20
C PRO A 551 -18.42 -32.73 16.10
N PRO A 552 -18.21 -33.54 17.14
CA PRO A 552 -17.23 -34.62 17.08
C PRO A 552 -17.57 -35.56 15.93
N PRO A 553 -16.56 -36.06 15.17
CA PRO A 553 -16.80 -36.94 14.03
C PRO A 553 -17.60 -38.16 14.49
N THR A 554 -18.77 -38.35 13.90
CA THR A 554 -19.68 -39.44 14.26
C THR A 554 -19.14 -40.76 13.70
N ASP A 555 -18.48 -41.54 14.56
CA ASP A 555 -18.04 -42.90 14.27
C ASP A 555 -19.19 -43.74 13.70
N GLY A 556 -19.15 -43.99 12.39
CA GLY A 556 -20.00 -44.97 11.74
C GLY A 556 -21.36 -44.49 11.25
N GLU A 557 -21.44 -43.35 10.56
CA GLU A 557 -22.29 -43.31 9.36
C GLU A 557 -21.53 -42.72 8.17
N GLN A 558 -21.09 -43.61 7.26
CA GLN A 558 -20.85 -43.20 5.88
C GLN A 558 -22.20 -42.82 5.29
N ALA A 559 -22.58 -41.54 5.44
CA ALA A 559 -23.57 -40.94 4.57
C ALA A 559 -23.13 -41.25 3.14
N ALA A 560 -23.94 -42.02 2.42
CA ALA A 560 -23.69 -42.30 1.02
C ALA A 560 -23.95 -41.00 0.26
N GLY A 561 -22.92 -40.14 0.20
CA GLY A 561 -22.91 -38.96 -0.64
C GLY A 561 -23.32 -39.41 -2.04
N GLU A 562 -24.48 -38.95 -2.48
CA GLU A 562 -25.06 -39.41 -3.73
C GLU A 562 -24.10 -39.00 -4.83
N ALA A 563 -23.35 -39.98 -5.35
CA ALA A 563 -22.17 -39.71 -6.14
C ALA A 563 -22.59 -38.96 -7.39
N VAL A 564 -22.32 -37.65 -7.40
CA VAL A 564 -22.51 -36.78 -8.54
C VAL A 564 -21.60 -37.33 -9.62
N GLN A 565 -22.14 -38.20 -10.47
CA GLN A 565 -21.43 -38.67 -11.64
C GLN A 565 -20.99 -37.41 -12.40
N PRO A 566 -19.72 -37.31 -12.82
CA PRO A 566 -19.22 -36.13 -13.50
C PRO A 566 -20.09 -35.91 -14.74
N GLY A 567 -20.97 -34.92 -14.62
CA GLY A 567 -22.01 -34.66 -15.61
C GLY A 567 -21.30 -34.32 -16.91
N GLN A 568 -21.34 -35.22 -17.89
CA GLN A 568 -20.71 -34.99 -19.18
C GLN A 568 -21.50 -33.92 -19.93
N THR A 569 -21.28 -32.65 -19.58
CA THR A 569 -21.45 -31.48 -20.41
C THR A 569 -20.39 -31.51 -21.52
N ALA A 570 -20.39 -32.61 -22.27
CA ALA A 570 -19.64 -32.78 -23.49
C ALA A 570 -20.17 -31.74 -24.47
N VAL A 571 -19.51 -30.58 -24.51
CA VAL A 571 -19.77 -29.51 -25.47
C VAL A 571 -19.80 -30.17 -26.84
N PRO A 572 -20.97 -30.22 -27.51
CA PRO A 572 -21.12 -31.07 -28.68
C PRO A 572 -20.06 -30.67 -29.71
N TRP A 573 -19.35 -31.66 -30.28
CA TRP A 573 -18.24 -31.42 -31.20
C TRP A 573 -18.59 -30.50 -32.38
N ALA A 574 -19.89 -30.38 -32.71
CA ALA A 574 -20.42 -29.37 -33.65
C ALA A 574 -20.18 -27.92 -33.20
N LEU A 575 -20.35 -27.57 -31.91
CA LEU A 575 -20.07 -26.22 -31.38
C LEU A 575 -18.57 -25.93 -31.40
N ILE A 576 -17.72 -26.89 -31.01
CA ILE A 576 -16.26 -26.74 -31.13
C ILE A 576 -15.86 -26.55 -32.60
N GLY A 577 -16.42 -27.34 -33.52
CA GLY A 577 -16.22 -27.18 -34.96
C GLY A 577 -16.70 -25.83 -35.51
N VAL A 578 -17.81 -25.29 -35.00
CA VAL A 578 -18.32 -23.96 -35.35
C VAL A 578 -17.40 -22.85 -34.83
N LEU A 579 -16.90 -22.94 -33.58
CA LEU A 579 -15.96 -21.96 -33.02
C LEU A 579 -14.63 -21.96 -33.79
N VAL A 580 -14.09 -23.14 -34.12
CA VAL A 580 -12.88 -23.27 -34.95
C VAL A 580 -13.11 -22.73 -36.36
N ALA A 581 -14.28 -22.96 -36.96
CA ALA A 581 -14.62 -22.40 -38.27
C ALA A 581 -14.76 -20.87 -38.24
N ILE A 582 -15.36 -20.30 -37.19
CA ILE A 582 -15.45 -18.84 -36.98
C ILE A 582 -14.05 -18.24 -36.81
N GLY A 583 -13.19 -18.86 -36.00
CA GLY A 583 -11.79 -18.44 -35.83
C GLY A 583 -11.00 -18.47 -37.14
N ALA A 584 -11.12 -19.55 -37.93
CA ALA A 584 -10.49 -19.66 -39.24
C ALA A 584 -10.99 -18.60 -40.24
N VAL A 585 -12.30 -18.27 -40.21
CA VAL A 585 -12.88 -17.20 -41.03
C VAL A 585 -12.39 -15.82 -40.60
N LEU A 586 -12.29 -15.54 -39.29
CA LEU A 586 -11.72 -14.30 -38.77
C LEU A 586 -10.25 -14.14 -39.18
N ILE A 587 -9.43 -15.17 -39.03
CA ILE A 587 -8.02 -15.17 -39.45
C ILE A 587 -7.91 -14.93 -40.97
N ALA A 588 -8.77 -15.56 -41.78
CA ALA A 588 -8.81 -15.32 -43.22
C ALA A 588 -9.23 -13.89 -43.60
N ILE A 589 -10.17 -13.28 -42.86
CA ILE A 589 -10.58 -11.89 -43.04
C ILE A 589 -9.45 -10.93 -42.66
N ILE A 590 -8.78 -11.16 -41.52
CA ILE A 590 -7.63 -10.36 -41.07
C ILE A 590 -6.50 -10.44 -42.10
N ALA A 591 -6.14 -11.64 -42.55
CA ALA A 591 -5.13 -11.84 -43.59
C ALA A 591 -5.50 -11.13 -44.92
N LEU A 592 -6.78 -11.17 -45.32
CA LEU A 592 -7.27 -10.46 -46.49
C LEU A 592 -7.19 -8.93 -46.32
N VAL A 593 -7.54 -8.39 -45.16
CA VAL A 593 -7.44 -6.96 -44.84
C VAL A 593 -5.98 -6.51 -44.86
N VAL A 594 -5.08 -7.23 -44.20
CA VAL A 594 -3.63 -6.97 -44.20
C VAL A 594 -3.07 -7.02 -45.63
N TRP A 595 -3.45 -8.03 -46.43
CA TRP A 595 -3.02 -8.13 -47.83
C TRP A 595 -3.56 -6.99 -48.70
N LEU A 596 -4.82 -6.60 -48.53
CA LEU A 596 -5.40 -5.45 -49.25
C LEU A 596 -4.75 -4.13 -48.83
N TRP A 597 -4.40 -3.97 -47.56
CA TRP A 597 -3.68 -2.80 -47.04
C TRP A 597 -2.25 -2.72 -47.60
N GLN A 598 -1.48 -3.81 -47.52
CA GLN A 598 -0.15 -3.90 -48.16
C GLN A 598 -0.19 -3.70 -49.68
N ARG A 599 -1.25 -4.18 -50.35
CA ARG A 599 -1.45 -3.97 -51.80
C ARG A 599 -1.86 -2.53 -52.14
N ARG A 600 -2.43 -1.79 -51.18
CA ARG A 600 -2.77 -0.37 -51.32
C ARG A 600 -1.56 0.52 -51.07
N SER A 601 -0.76 0.25 -50.02
CA SER A 601 0.48 1.01 -49.76
C SER A 601 1.54 0.78 -50.86
N ARG A 602 1.66 -0.43 -51.40
CA ARG A 602 2.51 -0.69 -52.59
C ARG A 602 2.01 -0.05 -53.90
N ARG A 603 0.88 0.67 -53.89
CA ARG A 603 0.36 1.45 -55.03
C ARG A 603 0.48 2.96 -54.85
N SER A 604 0.97 3.43 -53.70
CA SER A 604 1.23 4.85 -53.41
C SER A 604 2.72 5.22 -53.50
N PHE A 605 3.55 4.38 -54.14
CA PHE A 605 4.98 4.62 -54.38
C PHE A 605 5.39 4.58 -55.87
N ASP A 606 4.42 4.50 -56.79
CA ASP A 606 4.60 4.55 -58.25
C ASP A 606 3.72 5.66 -58.89
N VAL A 607 3.87 6.90 -58.41
CA VAL A 607 3.38 8.16 -59.04
C VAL A 607 4.39 9.26 -58.77
#